data_AF-A0A7X8BZH2-F1
#
_entry.id   AF-A0A7X8BZH2-F1
#
_cell.length_a   1.000
_cell.length_b   1.000
_cell.length_c   1.000
_cell.angle_alpha   90.00
_cell.angle_beta   90.00
_cell.angle_gamma   90.00
#
_symmetry.space_group_name_H-M   'P 1'
#
loop_
_entity.id
_entity.type
_entity.pdbx_description
1 polymer ?
#
loop_
_entity_poly.entity_id
_entity_poly.type
_entity_poly.pdbx_seq_one_letter_code
_entity_poly.pdbx_strand_id
1 'polypeptide(L)'
;MFSFIVISVCVLFTLPLLLASDQIIQTFKAVSNNDKVDIEWRTQSETNVVRFEIERATSGNNFKTIAYQKAKGYPSSYTFCDSDTFFKTIPTNELLAKNAITYRLKIIYKDNSYKFSDEVIVTHSMSSVKRTWGMIKEMFR
;
A
#
# COMPACT_ATOMS: atom_id res chain seq x y z
N MET A 1 15.55 -38.94 -35.23
CA MET A 1 15.42 -37.50 -35.54
C MET A 1 14.03 -36.96 -35.23
N PHE A 2 12.94 -37.60 -35.69
CA PHE A 2 11.56 -37.20 -35.37
C PHE A 2 11.20 -37.21 -33.86
N SER A 3 11.72 -38.16 -33.07
CA SER A 3 11.44 -38.27 -31.63
C SER A 3 12.02 -37.11 -30.78
N PHE A 4 13.19 -36.57 -31.15
CA PHE A 4 13.81 -35.42 -30.46
C PHE A 4 13.07 -34.10 -30.73
N ILE A 5 12.48 -33.95 -31.93
CA ILE A 5 11.70 -32.76 -32.30
C ILE A 5 10.38 -32.73 -31.52
N VAL A 6 9.72 -33.88 -31.33
CA VAL A 6 8.46 -33.98 -30.57
C VAL A 6 8.66 -33.67 -29.08
N ILE A 7 9.78 -34.13 -28.48
CA ILE A 7 10.10 -33.83 -27.07
C ILE A 7 10.39 -32.33 -26.87
N SER A 8 11.16 -31.69 -27.76
CA SER A 8 11.42 -30.25 -27.70
C SER A 8 10.17 -29.40 -27.88
N VAL A 9 9.21 -29.82 -28.71
CA VAL A 9 7.93 -29.12 -28.91
C VAL A 9 7.02 -29.25 -27.68
N CYS A 10 7.00 -30.41 -27.00
CA CYS A 10 6.24 -30.58 -25.75
C CYS A 10 6.83 -29.77 -24.57
N VAL A 11 8.16 -29.62 -24.50
CA VAL A 11 8.81 -28.78 -23.49
C VAL A 11 8.45 -27.31 -23.73
N LEU A 12 8.50 -26.82 -24.98
CA LEU A 12 8.16 -25.44 -25.32
C LEU A 12 6.67 -25.07 -25.14
N PHE A 13 5.75 -26.05 -25.20
CA PHE A 13 4.31 -25.82 -25.01
C PHE A 13 3.82 -26.00 -23.56
N THR A 14 4.58 -26.68 -22.70
CA THR A 14 4.24 -26.83 -21.27
C THR A 14 4.88 -25.75 -20.38
N LEU A 15 5.92 -25.08 -20.87
CA LEU A 15 6.64 -24.03 -20.13
C LEU A 15 5.92 -22.67 -19.91
N PRO A 16 4.81 -22.28 -20.58
CA PRO A 16 4.15 -21.02 -20.24
C PRO A 16 3.19 -21.09 -19.03
N LEU A 17 2.97 -22.26 -18.39
CA LEU A 17 1.94 -22.41 -17.36
C LEU A 17 2.30 -21.89 -15.96
N LEU A 18 3.52 -21.40 -15.73
CA LEU A 18 4.05 -21.30 -14.36
C LEU A 18 3.99 -19.92 -13.71
N LEU A 19 3.46 -18.89 -14.35
CA LEU A 19 3.36 -17.56 -13.73
C LEU A 19 1.99 -16.94 -13.94
N ALA A 20 0.91 -17.68 -13.66
CA ALA A 20 -0.32 -17.01 -13.28
C ALA A 20 -0.07 -16.36 -11.91
N SER A 21 0.39 -15.12 -11.91
CA SER A 21 0.50 -14.35 -10.67
C SER A 21 -0.92 -14.21 -10.13
N ASP A 22 -1.24 -14.95 -9.07
CA ASP A 22 -2.53 -14.84 -8.40
C ASP A 22 -2.68 -13.40 -7.89
N GLN A 23 -3.49 -12.61 -8.60
CA GLN A 23 -3.71 -11.21 -8.31
C GLN A 23 -4.88 -11.13 -7.33
N ILE A 24 -4.54 -11.10 -6.04
CA ILE A 24 -5.52 -10.97 -4.96
C ILE A 24 -6.05 -9.55 -4.86
N ILE A 25 -5.21 -8.55 -5.08
CA ILE A 25 -5.55 -7.13 -4.94
C ILE A 25 -5.90 -6.56 -6.32
N GLN A 26 -7.12 -6.07 -6.44
CA GLN A 26 -7.60 -5.38 -7.64
C GLN A 26 -7.17 -3.91 -7.64
N THR A 27 -7.35 -3.23 -6.51
CA THR A 27 -6.94 -1.83 -6.33
C THR A 27 -6.46 -1.62 -4.91
N PHE A 28 -5.42 -0.81 -4.77
CA PHE A 28 -4.90 -0.35 -3.49
C PHE A 28 -4.59 1.15 -3.59
N LYS A 29 -5.15 1.94 -2.69
CA LYS A 29 -5.05 3.40 -2.69
C LYS A 29 -4.89 3.89 -1.26
N ALA A 30 -4.14 4.97 -1.11
CA ALA A 30 -4.01 5.70 0.14
C ALA A 30 -4.08 7.19 -0.17
N VAL A 31 -4.90 7.92 0.58
CA VAL A 31 -5.18 9.33 0.36
C VAL A 31 -4.96 10.10 1.66
N SER A 32 -4.15 11.15 1.60
CA SER A 32 -3.97 12.07 2.74
C SER A 32 -5.21 12.94 2.90
N ASN A 33 -5.80 12.92 4.09
CA ASN A 33 -6.96 13.71 4.47
C ASN A 33 -6.65 14.48 5.77
N ASN A 34 -6.14 15.71 5.60
CA ASN A 34 -5.60 16.52 6.70
C ASN A 34 -4.49 15.76 7.46
N ASP A 35 -4.71 15.49 8.75
CA ASP A 35 -3.75 14.80 9.63
C ASP A 35 -3.93 13.26 9.63
N LYS A 36 -4.75 12.72 8.73
CA LYS A 36 -5.03 11.29 8.63
C LYS A 36 -4.75 10.79 7.22
N VAL A 37 -4.55 9.48 7.08
CA VAL A 37 -4.46 8.82 5.78
C VAL A 37 -5.54 7.75 5.70
N ASP A 38 -6.42 7.91 4.72
CA ASP A 38 -7.47 6.96 4.41
C ASP A 38 -6.93 5.94 3.40
N ILE A 39 -6.91 4.67 3.79
CA ILE A 39 -6.37 3.56 3.02
C ILE A 39 -7.52 2.69 2.57
N GLU A 40 -7.59 2.42 1.27
CA GLU A 40 -8.66 1.64 0.66
C GLU A 40 -8.09 0.57 -0.25
N TRP A 41 -8.64 -0.63 -0.17
CA TRP A 41 -8.32 -1.69 -1.12
C TRP A 41 -9.53 -2.52 -1.49
N ARG A 42 -9.45 -3.09 -2.70
CA ARG A 42 -10.41 -4.04 -3.22
C ARG A 42 -9.71 -5.33 -3.59
N THR A 43 -10.31 -6.44 -3.21
CA THR A 43 -9.83 -7.78 -3.52
C THR A 43 -10.56 -8.33 -4.73
N GLN A 44 -9.82 -9.02 -5.61
CA GLN A 44 -10.37 -9.78 -6.72
C GLN A 44 -10.77 -11.20 -6.30
N SER A 45 -10.06 -11.78 -5.34
CA SER A 45 -10.33 -13.10 -4.77
C SER A 45 -9.81 -13.14 -3.32
N GLU A 46 -10.48 -13.88 -2.46
CA GLU A 46 -10.06 -14.08 -1.06
C GLU A 46 -10.13 -15.55 -0.62
N THR A 47 -10.35 -16.48 -1.55
CA THR A 47 -10.61 -17.89 -1.26
C THR A 47 -9.54 -18.52 -0.37
N ASN A 48 -8.29 -18.10 -0.55
CA ASN A 48 -7.12 -18.60 0.19
C ASN A 48 -6.53 -17.59 1.18
N VAL A 49 -7.18 -16.46 1.41
CA VAL A 49 -6.67 -15.39 2.29
C VAL A 49 -7.27 -15.51 3.68
N VAL A 50 -6.42 -15.37 4.70
CA VAL A 50 -6.81 -15.37 6.12
C VAL A 50 -7.00 -13.94 6.61
N ARG A 51 -6.03 -13.06 6.33
CA ARG A 51 -6.02 -11.67 6.79
C ARG A 51 -5.08 -10.81 5.95
N PHE A 52 -5.29 -9.50 6.06
CA PHE A 52 -4.44 -8.46 5.55
C PHE A 52 -3.75 -7.76 6.71
N GLU A 53 -2.44 -7.59 6.61
CA GLU A 53 -1.61 -6.83 7.55
C GLU A 53 -1.27 -5.50 6.85
N ILE A 54 -1.79 -4.39 7.39
CA ILE A 54 -1.50 -3.06 6.84
C ILE A 54 -0.14 -2.63 7.40
N GLU A 55 0.82 -2.40 6.51
CA GLU A 55 2.17 -1.99 6.86
C GLU A 55 2.44 -0.57 6.41
N ARG A 56 3.19 0.16 7.24
CA ARG A 56 3.57 1.55 7.05
C ARG A 56 5.07 1.74 7.23
N ALA A 57 5.69 2.53 6.35
CA ALA A 57 7.06 2.99 6.46
C ALA A 57 7.13 4.52 6.36
N THR A 58 7.84 5.16 7.30
CA THR A 58 8.07 6.62 7.32
C THR A 58 9.41 7.05 6.72
N SER A 59 10.32 6.10 6.49
CA SER A 59 11.62 6.38 5.86
C SER A 59 12.16 5.10 5.23
N GLY A 60 12.21 5.07 3.90
CA GLY A 60 12.71 3.92 3.13
C GLY A 60 11.88 2.65 3.35
N ASN A 61 12.57 1.51 3.50
CA ASN A 61 11.97 0.17 3.50
C ASN A 61 11.68 -0.39 4.90
N ASN A 62 11.63 0.45 5.95
CA ASN A 62 11.32 0.00 7.31
C ASN A 62 9.80 -0.06 7.54
N PHE A 63 9.20 -1.16 7.10
CA PHE A 63 7.77 -1.40 7.23
C PHE A 63 7.42 -1.95 8.62
N LYS A 64 6.42 -1.35 9.25
CA LYS A 64 5.82 -1.80 10.51
C LYS A 64 4.34 -2.06 10.31
N THR A 65 3.84 -3.18 10.83
CA THR A 65 2.42 -3.49 10.85
C THR A 65 1.70 -2.53 11.81
N ILE A 66 0.71 -1.80 11.29
CA ILE A 66 -0.10 -0.85 12.07
C ILE A 66 -1.50 -1.38 12.37
N ALA A 67 -2.01 -2.31 11.55
CA ALA A 67 -3.33 -2.89 11.74
C ALA A 67 -3.45 -4.26 11.06
N TYR A 68 -4.41 -5.04 11.55
CA TYR A 68 -4.81 -6.34 11.01
C TYR A 68 -6.26 -6.27 10.57
N GLN A 69 -6.55 -6.75 9.37
CA GLN A 69 -7.90 -6.85 8.83
C GLN A 69 -8.17 -8.29 8.41
N LYS A 70 -9.13 -8.94 9.08
CA LYS A 70 -9.53 -10.30 8.70
C LYS A 70 -10.16 -10.29 7.30
N ALA A 71 -9.81 -11.27 6.48
CA ALA A 71 -10.43 -11.48 5.17
C ALA A 71 -11.86 -12.02 5.34
N LYS A 72 -12.75 -11.61 4.44
CA LYS A 72 -14.15 -12.03 4.40
C LYS A 72 -14.34 -13.34 3.63
N GLY A 73 -13.36 -13.72 2.80
CA GLY A 73 -13.36 -14.97 2.03
C GLY A 73 -14.08 -14.86 0.67
N TYR A 74 -14.52 -13.67 0.30
CA TYR A 74 -15.07 -13.33 -1.02
C TYR A 74 -14.62 -11.92 -1.43
N PRO A 75 -14.64 -11.58 -2.74
CA PRO A 75 -14.18 -10.28 -3.24
C PRO A 75 -14.89 -9.13 -2.51
N SER A 76 -14.10 -8.27 -1.87
CA SER A 76 -14.58 -7.28 -0.92
C SER A 76 -13.80 -5.98 -1.02
N SER A 77 -14.44 -4.90 -0.57
CA SER A 77 -13.79 -3.61 -0.35
C SER A 77 -13.53 -3.41 1.15
N TYR A 78 -12.37 -2.84 1.47
CA TYR A 78 -11.95 -2.51 2.83
C TYR A 78 -11.47 -1.07 2.88
N THR A 79 -11.62 -0.48 4.05
CA THR A 79 -11.11 0.84 4.36
C THR A 79 -10.47 0.81 5.74
N PHE A 80 -9.38 1.55 5.91
CA PHE A 80 -8.70 1.74 7.16
C PHE A 80 -8.22 3.19 7.26
N CYS A 81 -8.53 3.85 8.37
CA CYS A 81 -8.11 5.22 8.62
C CYS A 81 -6.91 5.21 9.57
N ASP A 82 -5.75 5.58 9.06
CA ASP A 82 -4.56 5.82 9.87
C ASP A 82 -4.61 7.24 10.43
N SER A 83 -4.83 7.35 11.74
CA SER A 83 -4.88 8.64 12.45
C SER A 83 -3.61 8.98 13.22
N ASP A 84 -2.68 8.03 13.33
CA ASP A 84 -1.39 8.21 14.01
C ASP A 84 -0.29 8.52 12.98
N THR A 85 -0.59 9.43 12.06
CA THR A 85 0.34 9.81 11.01
C THR A 85 1.33 10.84 11.56
N PHE A 86 2.61 10.70 11.17
CA PHE A 86 3.69 11.55 11.68
C PHE A 86 3.59 13.02 11.25
N PHE A 87 2.57 13.41 10.48
CA PHE A 87 2.30 14.79 10.10
C PHE A 87 2.10 15.73 11.30
N LYS A 88 1.81 15.18 12.49
CA LYS A 88 1.55 15.96 13.71
C LYS A 88 2.79 16.61 14.35
N THR A 89 4.02 16.22 13.99
CA THR A 89 5.20 16.51 14.85
C THR A 89 6.49 16.92 14.12
N ILE A 90 6.41 17.65 13.00
CA ILE A 90 7.64 18.09 12.29
C ILE A 90 7.84 19.61 12.46
N PRO A 91 8.76 20.06 13.33
CA PRO A 91 9.20 21.44 13.35
C PRO A 91 9.86 21.83 12.02
N THR A 92 9.64 23.08 11.65
CA THR A 92 9.56 23.67 10.31
C THR A 92 10.85 23.67 9.45
N ASN A 93 11.92 22.96 9.82
CA ASN A 93 13.25 23.13 9.20
C ASN A 93 13.82 21.92 8.41
N GLU A 94 13.11 20.79 8.27
CA GLU A 94 13.59 19.61 7.48
C GLU A 94 12.54 19.13 6.44
N LEU A 95 11.93 20.07 5.73
CA LEU A 95 10.59 19.94 5.14
C LEU A 95 10.42 19.15 3.83
N LEU A 96 11.45 18.49 3.28
CA LEU A 96 11.30 17.88 1.94
C LEU A 96 11.48 16.36 1.87
N ALA A 97 12.14 15.74 2.85
CA ALA A 97 12.42 14.29 2.79
C ALA A 97 11.60 13.42 3.76
N LYS A 98 10.94 14.01 4.77
CA LYS A 98 10.27 13.29 5.87
C LYS A 98 8.74 13.28 5.83
N ASN A 99 8.13 13.84 4.78
CA ASN A 99 6.67 13.94 4.63
C ASN A 99 6.08 12.89 3.68
N ALA A 100 6.86 11.87 3.31
CA ALA A 100 6.40 10.74 2.51
C ALA A 100 6.20 9.53 3.41
N ILE A 101 5.00 8.98 3.41
CA ILE A 101 4.68 7.74 4.10
C ILE A 101 4.34 6.70 3.04
N THR A 102 5.00 5.55 3.09
CA THR A 102 4.74 4.42 2.20
C THR A 102 3.87 3.41 2.89
N TYR A 103 2.83 2.96 2.21
CA TYR A 103 1.93 1.91 2.67
C TYR A 103 1.99 0.70 1.73
N ARG A 104 1.83 -0.49 2.31
CA ARG A 104 1.62 -1.73 1.57
C ARG A 104 0.77 -2.69 2.38
N LEU A 105 0.17 -3.66 1.71
CA LEU A 105 -0.54 -4.75 2.34
C LEU A 105 0.33 -5.99 2.31
N LYS A 106 0.45 -6.67 3.44
CA LYS A 106 0.96 -8.03 3.53
C LYS A 106 -0.23 -8.97 3.67
N ILE A 107 -0.40 -9.82 2.67
CA ILE A 107 -1.52 -10.74 2.51
C ILE A 107 -1.08 -12.07 3.11
N ILE A 108 -1.82 -12.57 4.10
CA ILE A 108 -1.53 -13.85 4.76
C ILE A 108 -2.48 -14.90 4.23
N TYR A 109 -1.95 -15.98 3.67
CA TYR A 109 -2.72 -17.09 3.12
C TYR A 109 -2.99 -18.18 4.17
N LYS A 110 -3.91 -19.09 3.84
CA LYS A 110 -4.31 -20.22 4.71
C LYS A 110 -3.18 -21.22 4.96
N ASP A 111 -2.24 -21.34 4.03
CA ASP A 111 -1.02 -22.15 4.13
C ASP A 111 0.10 -21.46 4.93
N ASN A 112 -0.20 -20.31 5.54
CA ASN A 112 0.72 -19.46 6.29
C ASN A 112 1.84 -18.81 5.43
N SER A 113 1.74 -18.91 4.09
CA SER A 113 2.56 -18.10 3.18
C SER A 113 2.06 -16.65 3.16
N TYR A 114 2.88 -15.76 2.59
CA TYR A 114 2.50 -14.36 2.45
C TYR A 114 2.94 -13.75 1.12
N LYS A 115 2.22 -12.72 0.69
CA LYS A 115 2.55 -11.90 -0.49
C LYS A 115 2.34 -10.43 -0.18
N PHE A 116 3.15 -9.56 -0.76
CA PHE A 116 2.97 -8.11 -0.65
C PHE A 116 2.14 -7.57 -1.83
N SER A 117 1.35 -6.54 -1.56
CA SER A 117 0.75 -5.70 -2.60
C SER A 117 1.78 -4.74 -3.20
N ASP A 118 1.35 -3.99 -4.20
CA ASP A 118 2.03 -2.78 -4.62
C ASP A 118 2.15 -1.78 -3.45
N GLU A 119 3.18 -0.94 -3.52
CA GLU A 119 3.45 0.10 -2.55
C GLU A 119 2.81 1.42 -2.99
N VAL A 120 2.15 2.11 -2.06
CA VAL A 120 1.54 3.42 -2.31
C VAL A 120 2.23 4.44 -1.43
N ILE A 121 2.78 5.48 -2.06
CA ILE A 121 3.46 6.58 -1.38
C ILE A 121 2.47 7.74 -1.25
N VAL A 122 2.29 8.22 -0.02
CA VAL A 122 1.47 9.38 0.31
C VAL A 122 2.36 10.52 0.76
N THR A 123 2.29 11.64 0.07
CA THR A 123 3.01 12.87 0.42
C THR A 123 2.03 13.94 0.91
N HIS A 124 2.34 14.57 2.04
CA HIS A 124 1.53 15.68 2.56
C HIS A 124 2.15 17.02 2.17
N SER A 125 1.45 17.78 1.32
CA SER A 125 1.81 19.15 0.97
C SER A 125 1.05 20.12 1.87
N MET A 126 1.68 20.58 2.95
CA MET A 126 1.14 21.67 3.76
C MET A 126 1.11 22.95 2.92
N SER A 127 -0.07 23.43 2.56
CA SER A 127 -0.22 24.69 1.82
C SER A 127 0.08 25.87 2.78
N SER A 128 1.29 26.41 2.70
CA SER A 128 1.84 27.46 3.58
C SER A 128 1.05 28.78 3.61
N VAL A 129 0.07 28.95 2.71
CA VAL A 129 -0.69 30.20 2.52
C VAL A 129 -1.65 30.48 3.69
N LYS A 130 -2.25 29.47 4.34
CA LYS A 130 -3.27 29.71 5.37
C LYS A 130 -2.71 30.36 6.65
N ARG A 131 -1.39 30.27 6.91
CA ARG A 131 -0.75 30.75 8.14
C ARG A 131 -0.29 32.21 8.05
N THR A 132 0.04 32.73 6.86
CA THR A 132 0.52 34.12 6.70
C THR A 132 -0.60 35.16 6.80
N TRP A 133 -1.82 34.83 6.39
CA TRP A 133 -2.97 35.75 6.49
C TRP A 133 -3.31 36.15 7.94
N GLY A 134 -3.12 35.25 8.90
CA GLY A 134 -3.34 35.55 10.33
C GLY A 134 -2.25 36.46 10.92
N MET A 135 -1.00 36.26 10.54
CA MET A 135 0.15 37.04 11.05
C MET A 135 0.20 38.44 10.45
N ILE A 136 -0.14 38.60 9.17
CA ILE A 136 -0.14 39.89 8.47
C ILE A 136 -1.19 40.84 9.06
N LYS A 137 -2.35 40.31 9.47
CA LYS A 137 -3.44 41.14 10.03
C LYS A 137 -3.10 41.76 11.39
N GLU A 138 -2.22 41.14 12.18
CA GLU A 138 -1.75 41.67 13.47
C GLU A 138 -0.60 42.70 13.34
N MET A 139 0.03 42.80 12.16
CA MET A 139 1.13 43.77 11.93
C MET A 139 0.64 45.17 11.52
N PHE A 140 -0.66 45.34 11.24
CA PHE A 140 -1.26 46.61 10.84
C PHE A 140 -2.26 47.14 11.89
N ARG A 141 -2.00 46.83 13.16
CA ARG A 141 -2.67 47.42 14.33
C ARG A 141 -1.76 48.42 15.01
#